data_AF-A0A7J7HT69-F1
#
_entry.id   AF-A0A7J7HT69-F1
#
_cell.length_a   1.000
_cell.length_b   1.000
_cell.length_c   1.000
_cell.angle_alpha   90.00
_cell.angle_beta   90.00
_cell.angle_gamma   90.00
#
_symmetry.space_group_name_H-M   'P 1'
#
loop_
_entity.id
_entity.type
_entity.pdbx_description
1 polymer ?
#
loop_
_entity_poly.entity_id
_entity_poly.type
_entity_poly.pdbx_seq_one_letter_code
_entity_poly.pdbx_strand_id
1 'polypeptide(L)'
;MATEDHDRKLNMIFLPYFVTSHLILLVDTTSLFATRGVNATIITTPSNALLFQQSIHPQITLLNLKFPSSEVGLPEDIENFGSITSPENGL
;
A
#
# COMPACT_ATOMS: atom_id res chain seq x y z
N MET A 1 -17.33 -39.40 -9.97
CA MET A 1 -17.76 -38.19 -9.24
C MET A 1 -16.57 -37.25 -9.21
N ALA A 2 -16.64 -36.17 -9.98
CA ALA A 2 -15.58 -35.15 -10.00
C ALA A 2 -15.60 -34.41 -8.66
N THR A 3 -14.48 -34.41 -7.97
CA THR A 3 -14.28 -33.59 -6.77
C THR A 3 -14.26 -32.13 -7.21
N GLU A 4 -15.11 -31.32 -6.59
CA GLU A 4 -15.15 -29.87 -6.76
C GLU A 4 -13.81 -29.28 -6.33
N ASP A 5 -12.91 -29.06 -7.29
CA ASP A 5 -11.75 -28.22 -7.12
C ASP A 5 -12.26 -26.78 -7.06
N HIS A 6 -12.62 -26.31 -5.87
CA HIS A 6 -12.76 -24.88 -5.65
C HIS A 6 -11.41 -24.26 -5.98
N ASP A 7 -11.33 -23.60 -7.14
CA ASP A 7 -10.20 -22.82 -7.65
C ASP A 7 -9.59 -21.96 -6.54
N ARG A 8 -8.63 -22.54 -5.79
CA ARG A 8 -8.01 -21.90 -4.63
C ARG A 8 -7.02 -20.86 -5.15
N LYS A 9 -7.53 -19.67 -5.45
CA LYS A 9 -6.69 -18.53 -5.80
C LYS A 9 -5.70 -18.25 -4.68
N LEU A 10 -4.43 -18.11 -5.03
CA LEU A 10 -3.39 -17.69 -4.11
C LEU A 10 -3.74 -16.30 -3.55
N ASN A 11 -3.65 -16.14 -2.24
CA ASN A 11 -3.87 -14.86 -1.56
C ASN A 11 -2.51 -14.28 -1.16
N MET A 12 -2.24 -13.03 -1.52
CA MET A 12 -0.98 -12.37 -1.19
C MET A 12 -1.24 -10.97 -0.65
N ILE A 13 -0.57 -10.66 0.47
CA ILE A 13 -0.63 -9.35 1.12
C ILE A 13 0.72 -8.69 0.94
N PHE A 14 0.70 -7.44 0.47
CA PHE A 14 1.86 -6.63 0.21
C PHE A 14 1.88 -5.47 1.23
N LEU A 15 2.93 -5.42 2.04
CA LEU A 15 3.15 -4.38 3.05
C LEU A 15 4.44 -3.62 2.69
N PRO A 16 4.35 -2.35 2.25
CA PRO A 16 5.51 -1.57 1.87
C PRO A 16 6.24 -1.01 3.10
N TYR A 17 7.51 -0.65 2.87
CA TYR A 17 8.11 0.44 3.63
C TYR A 17 7.60 1.77 3.04
N PHE A 18 7.07 2.66 3.89
CA PHE A 18 6.37 3.88 3.45
C PHE A 18 7.33 5.00 3.01
N VAL A 19 7.96 4.79 1.86
CA VAL A 19 8.71 5.80 1.10
C VAL A 19 8.34 5.65 -0.37
N THR A 20 8.27 6.77 -1.11
CA THR A 20 7.72 6.81 -2.48
C THR A 20 8.34 5.78 -3.42
N SER A 21 9.67 5.58 -3.38
CA SER A 21 10.36 4.61 -4.25
C SER A 21 9.96 3.15 -3.96
N HIS A 22 9.71 2.79 -2.69
CA HIS A 22 9.27 1.45 -2.31
C HIS A 22 7.80 1.23 -2.60
N LEU A 23 6.95 2.25 -2.42
CA LEU A 23 5.52 2.19 -2.71
C LEU A 23 5.26 1.90 -4.19
N ILE A 24 5.88 2.68 -5.09
CA ILE A 24 5.68 2.52 -6.54
C ILE A 24 6.14 1.12 -6.98
N LEU A 25 7.33 0.69 -6.54
CA LEU A 25 7.86 -0.64 -6.87
C LEU A 25 6.94 -1.77 -6.40
N LEU A 26 6.39 -1.64 -5.18
CA LEU A 26 5.47 -2.64 -4.62
C LEU A 26 4.15 -2.67 -5.41
N VAL A 27 3.61 -1.52 -5.80
CA VAL A 27 2.36 -1.43 -6.58
C VAL A 27 2.51 -2.09 -7.94
N ASP A 28 3.62 -1.85 -8.64
CA ASP A 28 3.92 -2.48 -9.93
C ASP A 28 4.03 -4.00 -9.79
N THR A 29 4.79 -4.45 -8.77
CA THR A 29 4.95 -5.87 -8.47
C THR A 29 3.61 -6.53 -8.14
N THR A 30 2.79 -5.88 -7.31
CA THR A 30 1.45 -6.37 -6.95
C THR A 30 0.56 -6.49 -8.18
N SER A 31 0.63 -5.51 -9.10
CA SER A 31 -0.12 -5.53 -10.36
C SER A 31 0.29 -6.71 -11.26
N LEU A 32 1.58 -7.06 -11.30
CA LEU A 32 2.05 -8.26 -11.98
C LEU A 32 1.48 -9.55 -11.38
N PHE A 33 1.27 -9.63 -10.06
CA PHE A 33 0.61 -10.78 -9.45
C PHE A 33 -0.90 -10.79 -9.73
N ALA A 34 -1.56 -9.64 -9.61
CA ALA A 34 -3.00 -9.51 -9.87
C ALA A 34 -3.37 -9.93 -11.31
N THR A 35 -2.57 -9.51 -12.30
CA THR A 35 -2.77 -9.91 -13.71
C THR A 35 -2.63 -11.42 -13.96
N ARG A 36 -2.05 -12.17 -13.02
CA ARG A 36 -1.93 -13.65 -13.07
C ARG A 36 -3.01 -14.37 -12.26
N GLY A 37 -4.05 -13.66 -11.81
CA GLY A 37 -5.18 -14.23 -11.08
C GLY A 37 -4.96 -14.40 -9.57
N VAL A 38 -3.88 -13.84 -9.01
CA VAL A 38 -3.65 -13.80 -7.56
C VAL A 38 -4.62 -12.82 -6.91
N ASN A 39 -5.23 -13.21 -5.80
CA ASN A 39 -5.97 -12.29 -4.96
C ASN A 39 -4.97 -11.45 -4.15
N ALA A 40 -4.75 -10.21 -4.59
CA ALA A 40 -3.68 -9.34 -4.09
C ALA A 40 -4.24 -8.17 -3.28
N THR A 41 -3.66 -7.95 -2.10
CA THR A 41 -4.02 -6.82 -1.22
C THR A 41 -2.79 -6.00 -0.89
N ILE A 42 -2.86 -4.67 -1.06
CA ILE A 42 -1.83 -3.74 -0.58
C ILE A 42 -2.31 -3.11 0.71
N ILE A 43 -1.49 -3.20 1.76
CA ILE A 43 -1.68 -2.43 2.99
C ILE A 43 -1.06 -1.06 2.81
N THR A 44 -1.81 -0.01 3.07
CA THR A 44 -1.33 1.37 2.98
C THR A 44 -2.00 2.25 4.03
N THR A 45 -1.63 3.53 4.05
CA THR A 45 -2.24 4.58 4.87
C THR A 45 -2.85 5.66 3.97
N PRO A 46 -3.73 6.55 4.50
CA PRO A 46 -4.47 7.51 3.69
C PRO A 46 -3.59 8.40 2.81
N SER A 47 -2.55 9.03 3.36
CA SER A 47 -1.66 9.91 2.60
C SER A 47 -0.86 9.15 1.55
N ASN A 48 -0.42 7.93 1.87
CA ASN A 48 0.35 7.10 0.93
C ASN A 48 -0.52 6.54 -0.20
N ALA A 49 -1.79 6.23 0.06
CA ALA A 49 -2.73 5.73 -0.96
C ALA A 49 -2.91 6.75 -2.09
N LEU A 50 -2.89 8.05 -1.78
CA LEU A 50 -3.04 9.11 -2.78
C LEU A 50 -1.99 9.05 -3.90
N LEU A 51 -0.81 8.50 -3.62
CA LEU A 51 0.31 8.43 -4.57
C LEU A 51 0.07 7.46 -5.73
N PHE A 52 -0.80 6.45 -5.55
CA PHE A 52 -0.93 5.36 -6.51
C PHE A 52 -2.35 4.82 -6.70
N GLN A 53 -3.34 5.21 -5.89
CA GLN A 53 -4.71 4.70 -5.99
C GLN A 53 -5.35 4.87 -7.38
N GLN A 54 -4.91 5.85 -8.17
CA GLN A 54 -5.41 6.09 -9.52
C GLN A 54 -4.77 5.18 -10.58
N SER A 55 -3.62 4.58 -10.28
CA SER A 55 -2.84 3.77 -11.22
C SER A 55 -2.86 2.27 -10.91
N ILE A 56 -3.51 1.83 -9.83
CA ILE A 56 -3.55 0.40 -9.46
C ILE A 56 -4.38 -0.44 -10.44
N HIS A 57 -4.00 -1.70 -10.56
CA HIS A 57 -4.81 -2.69 -11.26
C HIS A 57 -6.18 -2.89 -10.57
N PRO A 58 -7.31 -2.95 -11.30
CA PRO A 58 -8.66 -3.01 -10.69
C PRO A 58 -8.95 -4.21 -9.78
N GLN A 59 -8.18 -5.29 -9.92
CA GLN A 59 -8.31 -6.50 -9.08
C GLN A 59 -7.50 -6.43 -7.78
N ILE A 60 -6.71 -5.37 -7.57
CA ILE A 60 -5.98 -5.17 -6.32
C ILE A 60 -6.94 -4.59 -5.28
N THR A 61 -6.96 -5.20 -4.09
CA THR A 61 -7.64 -4.64 -2.93
C THR A 61 -6.70 -3.70 -2.20
N LEU A 62 -7.16 -2.50 -1.85
CA LEU A 62 -6.44 -1.60 -0.96
C LEU A 62 -6.99 -1.71 0.46
N LEU A 63 -6.14 -2.10 1.40
CA LEU A 63 -6.43 -2.01 2.82
C LEU A 63 -5.82 -0.71 3.37
N ASN A 64 -6.66 0.29 3.54
CA ASN A 64 -6.26 1.61 4.02
C ASN A 64 -6.39 1.69 5.55
N LEU A 65 -5.25 1.76 6.24
CA LEU A 65 -5.16 1.80 7.69
C LEU A 65 -4.82 3.21 8.18
N LYS A 66 -5.57 3.70 9.16
CA LYS A 66 -5.23 4.97 9.82
C LYS A 66 -3.84 4.89 10.44
N PHE A 67 -2.93 5.77 10.03
CA PHE A 67 -1.61 5.86 10.66
C PHE A 67 -1.75 6.53 12.04
N PRO A 68 -1.13 5.99 13.10
CA PRO A 68 -1.33 6.49 14.46
C PRO A 68 -0.46 7.73 14.78
N SER A 69 -0.47 8.77 13.93
CA SER A 69 0.40 9.96 14.06
C SER A 69 0.38 10.57 15.47
N SER A 70 -0.82 10.76 16.04
CA SER A 70 -0.99 11.39 17.36
C SER A 70 -0.43 10.56 18.51
N GLU A 71 -0.41 9.24 18.38
CA GLU A 71 0.11 8.33 19.41
C GLU A 71 1.65 8.35 19.46
N VAL A 72 2.29 8.77 18.37
CA VAL A 72 3.76 8.83 18.24
C VAL A 72 4.29 10.26 18.15
N GLY A 73 3.44 11.28 18.35
CA GLY A 73 3.82 12.69 18.35
C GLY A 73 4.20 13.25 16.97
N LEU A 74 3.73 12.62 15.88
CA LEU A 74 3.94 13.10 14.52
C LEU A 74 2.82 14.05 14.08
N PRO A 75 3.09 15.01 13.17
CA PRO A 75 2.04 15.80 12.54
C PRO A 75 1.01 14.91 11.83
N GLU A 76 -0.24 15.39 11.75
CA GLU A 76 -1.24 14.76 10.89
C GLU A 76 -0.78 14.77 9.42
N ASP A 77 -1.23 13.77 8.67
CA ASP A 77 -0.93 13.56 7.24
C ASP A 77 0.54 13.27 6.86
N ILE A 78 1.49 13.37 7.79
CA ILE A 78 2.89 12.96 7.61
C ILE A 78 3.03 11.45 7.86
N GLU A 79 2.72 10.67 6.83
CA GLU A 79 2.73 9.19 6.87
C GLU A 79 3.80 8.58 5.94
N ASN A 80 4.49 9.41 5.15
CA ASN A 80 5.54 9.00 4.23
C ASN A 80 6.89 9.51 4.74
N PHE A 81 7.89 8.64 4.74
CA PHE A 81 9.24 8.99 5.20
C PHE A 81 9.89 10.09 4.35
N GLY A 82 9.55 10.17 3.05
CA GLY A 82 10.04 11.22 2.15
C GLY A 82 9.42 12.59 2.40
N SER A 83 8.32 12.67 3.16
CA SER A 83 7.67 13.94 3.54
C SER A 83 8.28 14.58 4.79
N ILE A 84 9.24 13.91 5.43
CA ILE A 84 9.93 14.45 6.60
C ILE A 84 10.86 15.58 6.15
N THR A 85 10.44 16.81 6.37
CA THR A 85 11.31 17.98 6.25
C THR A 85 11.97 18.25 7.59
N SER A 86 13.22 18.73 7.57
CA SER A 86 13.80 19.30 8.80
C SER A 86 12.97 20.51 9.22
N PRO A 87 12.91 20.84 10.52
CA PRO A 87 12.36 22.11 10.95
C PRO A 87 13.00 23.24 10.15
N GLU A 88 12.20 24.17 9.63
CA GLU A 88 12.71 25.48 9.26
C GLU A 88 13.33 26.07 10.53
N ASN A 89 14.66 26.17 10.57
CA ASN A 89 15.34 26.94 11.59
C ASN A 89 14.95 28.40 11.37
N GLY A 90 13.81 28.81 11.94
CA GLY A 90 13.40 30.21 12.03
C GLY A 90 14.41 30.96 12.89
N LEU A 91 15.42 31.53 12.23
CA LEU A 91 16.19 32.68 12.69
C LEU A 91 15.82 33.88 11.82
#